data_AF-A0AAN6BU45-F1
#
_entry.id   AF-A0AAN6BU45-F1
#
_cell.length_a   1.000
_cell.length_b   1.000
_cell.length_c   1.000
_cell.angle_alpha   90.00
_cell.angle_beta   90.00
_cell.angle_gamma   90.00
#
_symmetry.space_group_name_H-M   'P 1'
#
loop_
_entity.id
_entity.type
_entity.pdbx_description
1 polymer ?
#
loop_
_entity_poly.entity_id
_entity_poly.type
_entity_poly.pdbx_seq_one_letter_code
_entity_poly.pdbx_strand_id
1 'polypeptide(L)'
;MSAASLYTAALRRSTQPDLPTENKDARHCMAQLSDTDRAACKEWLRDMNFLRPGDEEDDAVWAKIKGNWIAYLSATNDKPEAALAPYGGGGDENPRDQRRRFADDRTRRMIIQSAFWNDLDAMEGMAERWPQAARAALNSMDVRDNNGDQGAFETLAAVWDLRKRRQYQAIWTSLVGFIVYANSRGTLEDMGMRLTASQIDDILDIEQEIWQVDLKAIARRREKGGFEYVWVPIHELLMKALKKPKSTPRNNPLVWWIAVLCRSAISDDDDDDDDDDDDDDDDVNDDFISRGRFYKNPMPMDIDFRGRLEAILHYSKVMVLHHSFLTWSAPSDWVMQVQSRLNMVSIDWINNERGSRPAGLPGDGGPVYETEAWLSLVADIHENASVYLGGKQKTAIHRLRILANAMQ
;
A
#
# COMPACT_ATOMS: atom_id res chain seq x y z
N MET A 1 13.71 -5.99 -36.09
CA MET A 1 13.94 -5.41 -34.75
C MET A 1 14.07 -6.55 -33.76
N SER A 2 15.05 -6.49 -32.86
CA SER A 2 15.21 -7.50 -31.81
C SER A 2 14.14 -7.31 -30.72
N ALA A 3 13.86 -8.36 -29.93
CA ALA A 3 12.93 -8.28 -28.81
C ALA A 3 13.35 -7.19 -27.79
N ALA A 4 14.66 -7.02 -27.59
CA ALA A 4 15.22 -5.95 -26.78
C ALA A 4 14.89 -4.56 -27.34
N SER A 5 15.09 -4.32 -28.65
CA SER A 5 14.76 -3.02 -29.26
C SER A 5 13.26 -2.70 -29.22
N LEU A 6 12.42 -3.74 -29.30
CA LEU A 6 10.96 -3.60 -29.17
C LEU A 6 10.56 -3.24 -27.73
N TYR A 7 11.19 -3.88 -26.74
CA TYR A 7 10.98 -3.59 -25.33
C TYR A 7 11.38 -2.14 -25.01
N THR A 8 12.59 -1.71 -25.39
CA THR A 8 13.07 -0.34 -25.13
C THR A 8 12.15 0.71 -25.77
N ALA A 9 11.73 0.51 -27.02
CA ALA A 9 10.82 1.43 -27.69
C ALA A 9 9.43 1.49 -27.02
N ALA A 10 8.90 0.34 -26.60
CA ALA A 10 7.63 0.25 -25.89
C ALA A 10 7.71 0.93 -24.51
N LEU A 11 8.82 0.72 -23.78
CA LEU A 11 9.04 1.31 -22.47
C LEU A 11 9.13 2.83 -22.57
N ARG A 12 9.97 3.34 -23.48
CA ARG A 12 10.11 4.78 -23.74
C ARG A 12 8.76 5.42 -24.05
N ARG A 13 7.96 4.79 -24.91
CA ARG A 13 6.60 5.25 -25.23
C ARG A 13 5.68 5.22 -24.01
N SER A 14 5.84 4.25 -23.12
CA SER A 14 5.00 4.06 -21.95
C SER A 14 5.38 4.97 -20.76
N THR A 15 6.50 5.67 -20.80
CA THR A 15 6.97 6.54 -19.71
C THR A 15 7.08 8.02 -20.10
N GLN A 16 6.68 8.40 -21.32
CA GLN A 16 6.75 9.79 -21.78
C GLN A 16 6.04 10.78 -20.83
N PRO A 17 6.63 11.97 -20.58
CA PRO A 17 6.08 12.96 -19.65
C PRO A 17 4.66 13.45 -19.97
N ASP A 18 4.28 13.51 -21.24
CA ASP A 18 3.01 14.06 -21.74
C ASP A 18 1.87 13.04 -21.80
N LEU A 19 2.10 11.82 -21.31
CA LEU A 19 1.12 10.75 -21.42
C LEU A 19 -0.11 10.98 -20.53
N PRO A 20 -1.32 10.70 -21.06
CA PRO A 20 -2.52 10.74 -20.24
C PRO A 20 -2.49 9.61 -19.21
N THR A 21 -2.83 9.95 -17.97
CA THR A 21 -3.14 8.96 -16.94
C THR A 21 -4.65 8.68 -16.92
N GLU A 22 -5.07 7.57 -16.32
CA GLU A 22 -6.51 7.33 -16.07
C GLU A 22 -7.09 8.40 -15.12
N ASN A 23 -6.25 9.04 -14.30
CA ASN A 23 -6.62 10.05 -13.31
C ASN A 23 -6.22 11.46 -13.76
N LYS A 24 -7.14 12.18 -14.43
CA LYS A 24 -6.90 13.53 -14.97
C LYS A 24 -6.47 14.59 -13.96
N ASP A 25 -6.67 14.35 -12.67
CA ASP A 25 -6.34 15.28 -11.59
C ASP A 25 -4.95 15.04 -10.98
N ALA A 26 -4.23 14.00 -11.43
CA ALA A 26 -2.93 13.61 -10.90
C ALA A 26 -1.85 14.63 -11.24
N ARG A 27 -1.05 15.06 -10.25
CA ARG A 27 0.14 15.88 -10.52
C ARG A 27 1.21 15.01 -11.17
N HIS A 28 1.76 15.47 -12.28
CA HIS A 28 2.74 14.68 -13.03
C HIS A 28 4.19 14.92 -12.56
N CYS A 29 4.47 16.04 -11.89
CA CYS A 29 5.79 16.35 -11.34
C CYS A 29 5.75 16.18 -9.82
N MET A 30 6.23 15.06 -9.31
CA MET A 30 6.52 14.90 -7.89
C MET A 30 7.92 15.43 -7.61
N ALA A 31 8.11 16.12 -6.48
CA ALA A 31 9.43 16.60 -6.09
C ALA A 31 10.37 15.41 -5.84
N GLN A 32 11.62 15.55 -6.28
CA GLN A 32 12.70 14.66 -5.88
C GLN A 32 12.91 14.71 -4.36
N LEU A 33 13.54 13.67 -3.83
CA LEU A 33 13.99 13.68 -2.44
C LEU A 33 15.04 14.77 -2.23
N SER A 34 15.01 15.43 -1.07
CA SER A 34 16.14 16.25 -0.63
C SER A 34 17.38 15.39 -0.44
N ASP A 35 18.58 15.98 -0.51
CA ASP A 35 19.84 15.25 -0.29
C ASP A 35 19.87 14.55 1.07
N THR A 36 19.32 15.21 2.10
CA THR A 36 19.17 14.64 3.45
C THR A 36 18.28 13.39 3.44
N ASP A 37 17.09 13.48 2.83
CA ASP A 37 16.16 12.35 2.76
C ASP A 37 16.72 11.21 1.89
N ARG A 38 17.46 11.54 0.83
CA ARG A 38 18.16 10.59 -0.03
C ARG A 38 19.25 9.87 0.75
N ALA A 39 20.06 10.58 1.54
CA ALA A 39 21.07 9.98 2.40
C ALA A 39 20.46 9.03 3.45
N ALA A 40 19.35 9.44 4.08
CA ALA A 40 18.60 8.59 5.01
C ALA A 40 18.08 7.32 4.32
N CYS A 41 17.58 7.42 3.08
CA CYS A 41 17.17 6.28 2.27
C CYS A 41 18.34 5.33 1.95
N LYS A 42 19.47 5.86 1.48
CA LYS A 42 20.70 5.08 1.17
C LYS A 42 21.21 4.36 2.42
N GLU A 43 21.22 5.02 3.58
CA GLU A 43 21.61 4.41 4.86
C GLU A 43 20.62 3.31 5.29
N TRP A 44 19.32 3.56 5.20
CA TRP A 44 18.31 2.58 5.58
C TRP A 44 18.36 1.32 4.72
N LEU A 45 18.56 1.43 3.40
CA LEU A 45 18.74 0.27 2.51
C LEU A 45 19.99 -0.54 2.87
N ARG A 46 21.08 0.14 3.25
CA ARG A 46 22.31 -0.49 3.74
C ARG A 46 22.06 -1.28 5.02
N ASP A 47 21.34 -0.69 5.98
CA ASP A 47 20.95 -1.35 7.23
C ASP A 47 20.01 -2.54 7.02
N MET A 48 19.14 -2.47 6.01
CA MET A 48 18.26 -3.58 5.62
C MET A 48 18.99 -4.68 4.85
N ASN A 49 20.20 -4.40 4.34
CA ASN A 49 21.01 -5.29 3.50
C ASN A 49 20.22 -5.84 2.30
N PHE A 50 19.60 -4.93 1.54
CA PHE A 50 18.77 -5.24 0.38
C PHE A 50 18.64 -4.03 -0.55
N LEU A 51 18.76 -4.24 -1.86
CA LEU A 51 18.68 -3.19 -2.89
C LEU A 51 19.64 -2.02 -2.63
N ARG A 52 20.88 -2.33 -2.22
CA ARG A 52 21.92 -1.32 -2.03
C ARG A 52 22.37 -0.79 -3.40
N PRO A 53 22.40 0.53 -3.61
CA PRO A 53 22.94 1.11 -4.84
C PRO A 53 24.39 0.69 -5.09
N GLY A 54 24.70 0.28 -6.32
CA GLY A 54 26.06 -0.06 -6.77
C GLY A 54 26.56 -1.45 -6.34
N ASP A 55 25.69 -2.30 -5.78
CA ASP A 55 26.00 -3.70 -5.46
C ASP A 55 25.46 -4.60 -6.58
N GLU A 56 26.34 -5.34 -7.27
CA GLU A 56 26.01 -6.12 -8.46
C GLU A 56 24.86 -7.12 -8.25
N GLU A 57 24.80 -7.77 -7.08
CA GLU A 57 23.74 -8.74 -6.77
C GLU A 57 22.40 -8.01 -6.55
N ASP A 58 22.42 -6.91 -5.81
CA ASP A 58 21.24 -6.10 -5.54
C ASP A 58 20.74 -5.38 -6.81
N ASP A 59 21.62 -4.96 -7.72
CA ASP A 59 21.25 -4.35 -9.01
C ASP A 59 20.63 -5.38 -9.97
N ALA A 60 21.10 -6.63 -9.96
CA ALA A 60 20.45 -7.71 -10.69
C ALA A 60 19.03 -8.00 -10.16
N VAL A 61 18.84 -7.96 -8.84
CA VAL A 61 17.51 -8.06 -8.22
C VAL A 61 16.66 -6.85 -8.58
N TRP A 62 17.23 -5.64 -8.56
CA TRP A 62 16.55 -4.40 -8.91
C TRP A 62 16.02 -4.44 -10.35
N ALA A 63 16.83 -4.89 -11.32
CA ALA A 63 16.42 -5.06 -12.71
C ALA A 63 15.22 -6.02 -12.85
N LYS A 64 15.21 -7.13 -12.10
CA LYS A 64 14.08 -8.06 -12.07
C LYS A 64 12.81 -7.41 -11.49
N ILE A 65 12.94 -6.60 -10.45
CA ILE A 65 11.82 -5.86 -9.86
C ILE A 65 11.24 -4.85 -10.87
N LYS A 66 12.11 -4.05 -11.51
CA LYS A 66 11.72 -3.12 -12.58
C LYS A 66 10.95 -3.83 -13.70
N GLY A 67 11.51 -4.91 -14.24
CA GLY A 67 10.90 -5.68 -15.31
C GLY A 67 9.54 -6.26 -14.94
N ASN A 68 9.41 -6.86 -13.75
CA ASN A 68 8.13 -7.41 -13.27
C ASN A 68 7.08 -6.32 -13.00
N TRP A 69 7.48 -5.17 -12.46
CA TRP A 69 6.58 -4.05 -12.22
C TRP A 69 6.04 -3.48 -13.53
N ILE A 70 6.91 -3.28 -14.53
CA ILE A 70 6.51 -2.87 -15.89
C ILE A 70 5.53 -3.90 -16.50
N ALA A 71 5.81 -5.19 -16.35
CA ALA A 71 4.93 -6.25 -16.83
C ALA A 71 3.56 -6.22 -16.14
N TYR A 72 3.52 -5.98 -14.83
CA TYR A 72 2.28 -5.82 -14.07
C TYR A 72 1.47 -4.60 -14.52
N LEU A 73 2.12 -3.43 -14.64
CA LEU A 73 1.45 -2.20 -15.08
C LEU A 73 0.91 -2.33 -16.50
N SER A 74 1.69 -2.91 -17.41
CA SER A 74 1.26 -3.16 -18.80
C SER A 74 0.13 -4.19 -18.86
N ALA A 75 0.28 -5.35 -18.20
CA ALA A 75 -0.69 -6.45 -18.28
C ALA A 75 -2.07 -6.08 -17.73
N THR A 76 -2.12 -5.22 -16.72
CA THR A 76 -3.37 -4.79 -16.11
C THR A 76 -3.95 -3.55 -16.78
N ASN A 77 -3.21 -2.86 -17.65
CA ASN A 77 -3.66 -1.65 -18.33
C ASN A 77 -4.93 -1.85 -19.18
N ASP A 78 -5.67 -0.77 -19.45
CA ASP A 78 -6.79 -0.83 -20.38
C ASP A 78 -6.36 -1.14 -21.83
N LYS A 79 -5.15 -0.70 -22.20
CA LYS A 79 -4.44 -0.88 -23.46
C LYS A 79 -3.07 -1.52 -23.19
N PRO A 80 -3.02 -2.85 -22.96
CA PRO A 80 -1.79 -3.54 -22.62
C PRO A 80 -0.80 -3.55 -23.79
N GLU A 81 0.49 -3.46 -23.46
CA GLU A 81 1.59 -3.58 -24.42
C GLU A 81 2.28 -4.92 -24.26
N ALA A 82 2.08 -5.82 -25.22
CA ALA A 82 2.60 -7.19 -25.15
C ALA A 82 4.13 -7.27 -25.06
N ALA A 83 4.84 -6.31 -25.66
CA ALA A 83 6.30 -6.21 -25.56
C ALA A 83 6.76 -5.98 -24.11
N LEU A 84 5.97 -5.27 -23.31
CA LEU A 84 6.27 -4.97 -21.90
C LEU A 84 5.75 -6.03 -20.92
N ALA A 85 4.82 -6.89 -21.35
CA ALA A 85 4.25 -7.96 -20.55
C ALA A 85 4.27 -9.31 -21.30
N PRO A 86 5.46 -9.81 -21.67
CA PRO A 86 5.60 -11.07 -22.38
C PRO A 86 5.13 -12.25 -21.52
N TYR A 87 4.64 -13.31 -22.17
CA TYR A 87 4.27 -14.54 -21.48
C TYR A 87 5.54 -15.33 -21.12
N GLY A 88 5.68 -15.75 -19.86
CA GLY A 88 6.88 -16.43 -19.35
C GLY A 88 7.11 -17.87 -19.85
N GLY A 89 6.28 -18.38 -20.76
CA GLY A 89 6.53 -19.63 -21.48
C GLY A 89 7.01 -19.30 -22.88
N GLY A 90 8.26 -19.66 -23.24
CA GLY A 90 8.97 -19.25 -24.45
C GLY A 90 8.42 -19.70 -25.81
N GLY A 91 7.10 -19.70 -26.00
CA GLY A 91 6.41 -19.88 -27.28
C GLY A 91 5.57 -18.65 -27.63
N ASP A 92 5.25 -18.50 -28.92
CA ASP A 92 4.38 -17.44 -29.41
C ASP A 92 2.96 -17.62 -28.86
N GLU A 93 2.59 -16.78 -27.88
CA GLU A 93 1.23 -16.72 -27.35
C GLU A 93 0.27 -16.26 -28.46
N ASN A 94 -0.77 -17.05 -28.73
CA ASN A 94 -1.78 -16.68 -29.70
C ASN A 94 -2.47 -15.37 -29.28
N PRO A 95 -2.72 -14.41 -30.20
CA PRO A 95 -3.40 -13.15 -29.89
C PRO A 95 -4.73 -13.29 -29.12
N ARG A 96 -5.46 -14.40 -29.28
CA ARG A 96 -6.69 -14.65 -28.51
C ARG A 96 -6.41 -14.94 -27.04
N ASP A 97 -5.43 -15.79 -26.77
CA ASP A 97 -5.04 -16.18 -25.42
C ASP A 97 -4.41 -14.99 -24.69
N GLN A 98 -3.60 -14.21 -25.41
CA GLN A 98 -3.03 -12.96 -24.90
C GLN A 98 -4.12 -11.95 -24.49
N ARG A 99 -5.13 -11.71 -25.34
CA ARG A 99 -6.24 -10.82 -25.00
C ARG A 99 -7.01 -11.30 -23.79
N ARG A 100 -7.23 -12.61 -23.67
CA ARG A 100 -7.90 -13.22 -22.52
C ARG A 100 -7.05 -13.03 -21.25
N ARG A 101 -5.76 -13.33 -21.31
CA ARG A 101 -4.81 -13.13 -20.20
C ARG A 101 -4.81 -11.69 -19.69
N PHE A 102 -4.70 -10.70 -20.58
CA PHE A 102 -4.75 -9.29 -20.16
C PHE A 102 -6.11 -8.86 -19.60
N ALA A 103 -7.21 -9.42 -20.12
CA ALA A 103 -8.53 -9.19 -19.54
C ALA A 103 -8.64 -9.79 -18.14
N ASP A 104 -8.10 -10.99 -17.94
CA ASP A 104 -8.06 -11.68 -16.65
C ASP A 104 -7.16 -10.92 -15.65
N ASP A 105 -5.94 -10.54 -16.04
CA ASP A 105 -5.00 -9.77 -15.21
C ASP A 105 -5.61 -8.43 -14.74
N ARG A 106 -6.26 -7.69 -15.65
CA ARG A 106 -6.99 -6.46 -15.33
C ARG A 106 -8.17 -6.72 -14.39
N THR A 107 -8.93 -7.78 -14.64
CA THR A 107 -10.10 -8.16 -13.82
C THR A 107 -9.65 -8.47 -12.39
N ARG A 108 -8.59 -9.26 -12.22
CA ARG A 108 -8.01 -9.57 -10.91
C ARG A 108 -7.61 -8.31 -10.16
N ARG A 109 -6.90 -7.38 -10.82
CA ARG A 109 -6.52 -6.09 -10.22
C ARG A 109 -7.75 -5.30 -9.76
N MET A 110 -8.76 -5.14 -10.62
CA MET A 110 -9.97 -4.39 -10.28
C MET A 110 -10.70 -4.98 -9.07
N ILE A 111 -10.74 -6.32 -8.97
CA ILE A 111 -11.32 -7.01 -7.81
C ILE A 111 -10.53 -6.72 -6.54
N ILE A 112 -9.20 -6.84 -6.55
CA ILE A 112 -8.33 -6.50 -5.40
C ILE A 112 -8.52 -5.04 -5.00
N GLN A 113 -8.50 -4.13 -5.97
CA GLN A 113 -8.71 -2.70 -5.74
C GLN A 113 -10.08 -2.42 -5.10
N SER A 114 -11.14 -3.06 -5.60
CA SER A 114 -12.50 -2.87 -5.09
C SER A 114 -12.65 -3.41 -3.67
N ALA A 115 -12.07 -4.57 -3.38
CA ALA A 115 -12.00 -5.12 -2.03
C ALA A 115 -11.30 -4.14 -1.07
N PHE A 116 -10.09 -3.69 -1.43
CA PHE A 116 -9.33 -2.73 -0.62
C PHE A 116 -10.09 -1.44 -0.36
N TRP A 117 -10.63 -0.82 -1.42
CA TRP A 117 -11.18 0.53 -1.32
C TRP A 117 -12.50 0.53 -0.55
N ASN A 118 -13.34 -0.49 -0.74
CA ASN A 118 -14.62 -0.60 -0.03
C ASN A 118 -14.39 -0.84 1.48
N ASP A 119 -13.55 -1.82 1.83
CA ASP A 119 -13.31 -2.17 3.23
C ASP A 119 -12.51 -1.09 3.96
N LEU A 120 -11.46 -0.52 3.34
CA LEU A 120 -10.71 0.58 3.97
C LEU A 120 -11.56 1.86 4.11
N ASP A 121 -12.41 2.20 3.15
CA ASP A 121 -13.34 3.33 3.30
C ASP A 121 -14.32 3.11 4.47
N ALA A 122 -14.84 1.88 4.60
CA ALA A 122 -15.72 1.53 5.71
C ALA A 122 -14.97 1.60 7.05
N MET A 123 -13.77 1.04 7.15
CA MET A 123 -12.96 1.08 8.38
C MET A 123 -12.55 2.51 8.76
N GLU A 124 -12.18 3.34 7.79
CA GLU A 124 -11.90 4.78 7.97
C GLU A 124 -13.09 5.52 8.57
N GLY A 125 -14.28 5.37 7.96
CA GLY A 125 -15.51 5.98 8.47
C GLY A 125 -15.87 5.47 9.86
N MET A 126 -15.66 4.17 10.11
CA MET A 126 -15.89 3.58 11.43
C MET A 126 -14.88 4.06 12.47
N ALA A 127 -13.64 4.37 12.10
CA ALA A 127 -12.61 4.91 12.99
C ALA A 127 -13.04 6.25 13.63
N GLU A 128 -13.83 7.06 12.92
CA GLU A 128 -14.40 8.33 13.44
C GLU A 128 -15.49 8.12 14.51
N ARG A 129 -15.97 6.89 14.75
CA ARG A 129 -16.88 6.58 15.85
C ARG A 129 -16.16 6.33 17.16
N TRP A 130 -14.84 6.13 17.11
CA TRP A 130 -14.07 5.73 18.27
C TRP A 130 -13.73 6.93 19.16
N PRO A 131 -13.84 6.76 20.50
CA PRO A 131 -13.49 7.82 21.43
C PRO A 131 -12.00 8.18 21.32
N GLN A 132 -11.68 9.42 21.66
CA GLN A 132 -10.33 9.97 21.63
C GLN A 132 -9.28 9.06 22.29
N ALA A 133 -9.60 8.43 23.43
CA ALA A 133 -8.67 7.54 24.14
C ALA A 133 -8.26 6.32 23.30
N ALA A 134 -9.21 5.69 22.60
CA ALA A 134 -8.93 4.57 21.70
C ALA A 134 -8.09 5.01 20.49
N ARG A 135 -8.39 6.19 19.93
CA ARG A 135 -7.63 6.76 18.81
C ARG A 135 -6.22 7.19 19.24
N ALA A 136 -6.04 7.70 20.47
CA ALA A 136 -4.74 8.04 21.03
C ALA A 136 -3.88 6.78 21.25
N ALA A 137 -4.48 5.66 21.65
CA ALA A 137 -3.76 4.39 21.80
C ALA A 137 -3.08 3.93 20.49
N LEU A 138 -3.62 4.26 19.32
CA LEU A 138 -2.99 3.95 18.02
C LEU A 138 -1.71 4.76 17.75
N ASN A 139 -1.62 5.97 18.32
CA ASN A 139 -0.45 6.84 18.21
C ASN A 139 0.59 6.58 19.33
N SER A 140 0.30 5.70 20.28
CA SER A 140 1.17 5.42 21.44
C SER A 140 2.59 4.99 21.07
N MET A 141 2.78 4.45 19.87
CA MET A 141 4.07 3.97 19.38
C MET A 141 4.75 4.94 18.41
N ASP A 142 4.10 6.05 18.05
CA ASP A 142 4.76 7.10 17.28
C ASP A 142 5.76 7.80 18.20
N VAL A 143 7.02 7.88 17.78
CA VAL A 143 8.07 8.56 18.55
C VAL A 143 8.33 9.90 17.87
N ARG A 144 8.07 11.00 18.58
CA ARG A 144 8.68 12.32 18.33
C ARG A 144 9.45 12.69 19.59
N ASP A 145 10.65 13.23 19.41
CA ASP A 145 11.59 13.56 20.50
C ASP A 145 11.13 14.67 21.46
N ASN A 146 9.88 15.13 21.35
CA ASN A 146 9.31 16.11 22.26
C ASN A 146 8.18 15.45 23.06
N ASN A 147 8.28 15.61 24.38
CA ASN A 147 7.42 15.16 25.48
C ASN A 147 5.93 15.60 25.40
N GLY A 148 5.41 15.88 24.20
CA GLY A 148 4.02 16.24 23.94
C GLY A 148 3.18 14.99 23.71
N ASP A 149 1.94 15.04 24.19
CA ASP A 149 0.88 14.10 23.80
C ASP A 149 0.81 14.05 22.25
N GLN A 150 0.96 12.85 21.67
CA GLN A 150 0.87 12.61 20.22
C GLN A 150 -0.54 12.93 19.68
N GLY A 151 -1.51 13.16 20.57
CA GLY A 151 -2.89 13.39 20.22
C GLY A 151 -3.57 12.13 19.70
N ALA A 152 -4.86 12.25 19.44
CA ALA A 152 -5.63 11.14 18.87
C ALA A 152 -5.32 10.95 17.39
N PHE A 153 -5.33 9.69 16.94
CA PHE A 153 -5.27 9.35 15.53
C PHE A 153 -6.37 10.09 14.75
N GLU A 154 -5.96 10.74 13.66
CA GLU A 154 -6.82 11.45 12.73
C GLU A 154 -7.04 10.61 11.49
N THR A 155 -8.30 10.35 11.16
CA THR A 155 -8.67 9.54 10.00
C THR A 155 -8.67 10.39 8.72
N LEU A 156 -8.78 9.76 7.55
CA LEU A 156 -8.97 10.39 6.23
C LEU A 156 -10.41 10.19 5.72
N ALA A 157 -11.36 9.89 6.60
CA ALA A 157 -12.73 9.52 6.25
C ALA A 157 -13.52 10.67 5.59
N ALA A 158 -13.14 11.92 5.84
CA ALA A 158 -13.83 13.08 5.32
C ALA A 158 -13.77 13.16 3.78
N VAL A 159 -14.81 13.75 3.18
CA VAL A 159 -14.95 13.88 1.72
C VAL A 159 -13.88 14.79 1.12
N TRP A 160 -13.44 15.81 1.85
CA TRP A 160 -12.35 16.69 1.40
C TRP A 160 -10.99 15.98 1.37
N ASP A 161 -10.82 14.88 2.12
CA ASP A 161 -9.62 14.04 2.11
C ASP A 161 -9.69 12.90 1.08
N LEU A 162 -10.76 12.82 0.28
CA LEU A 162 -10.98 11.73 -0.68
C LEU A 162 -9.80 11.54 -1.65
N ARG A 163 -9.19 12.63 -2.13
CA ARG A 163 -8.01 12.53 -3.00
C ARG A 163 -6.85 11.83 -2.30
N LYS A 164 -6.47 12.31 -1.10
CA LYS A 164 -5.38 11.74 -0.30
C LYS A 164 -5.68 10.27 0.05
N ARG A 165 -6.92 9.98 0.38
CA ARG A 165 -7.41 8.62 0.67
C ARG A 165 -7.23 7.67 -0.52
N ARG A 166 -7.61 8.07 -1.74
CA ARG A 166 -7.41 7.26 -2.96
C ARG A 166 -5.93 7.05 -3.27
N GLN A 167 -5.09 8.07 -3.09
CA GLN A 167 -3.64 7.95 -3.22
C GLN A 167 -3.08 6.94 -2.22
N TYR A 168 -3.49 7.02 -0.95
CA TYR A 168 -2.99 6.12 0.10
C TYR A 168 -3.44 4.67 -0.14
N GLN A 169 -4.71 4.46 -0.50
CA GLN A 169 -5.22 3.13 -0.83
C GLN A 169 -4.51 2.55 -2.04
N ALA A 170 -4.15 3.36 -3.02
CA ALA A 170 -3.41 2.92 -4.19
C ALA A 170 -2.03 2.33 -3.80
N ILE A 171 -1.37 2.83 -2.76
CA ILE A 171 -0.07 2.26 -2.31
C ILE A 171 -0.23 0.82 -1.82
N TRP A 172 -1.30 0.54 -1.07
CA TRP A 172 -1.60 -0.81 -0.55
C TRP A 172 -2.12 -1.75 -1.63
N THR A 173 -3.03 -1.27 -2.46
CA THR A 173 -3.53 -2.04 -3.61
C THR A 173 -2.40 -2.35 -4.60
N SER A 174 -1.42 -1.46 -4.77
CA SER A 174 -0.27 -1.68 -5.64
C SER A 174 0.59 -2.81 -5.10
N LEU A 175 0.87 -2.79 -3.80
CA LEU A 175 1.61 -3.84 -3.12
C LEU A 175 0.94 -5.20 -3.31
N VAL A 176 -0.33 -5.34 -2.91
CA VAL A 176 -1.00 -6.64 -2.95
C VAL A 176 -1.27 -7.10 -4.37
N GLY A 177 -1.73 -6.20 -5.25
CA GLY A 177 -1.95 -6.50 -6.66
C GLY A 177 -0.66 -6.98 -7.34
N PHE A 178 0.48 -6.37 -7.03
CA PHE A 178 1.76 -6.77 -7.58
C PHE A 178 2.27 -8.10 -7.01
N ILE A 179 2.14 -8.33 -5.70
CA ILE A 179 2.53 -9.60 -5.10
C ILE A 179 1.70 -10.76 -5.64
N VAL A 180 0.37 -10.59 -5.75
CA VAL A 180 -0.51 -11.61 -6.34
C VAL A 180 -0.14 -11.87 -7.80
N TYR A 181 0.10 -10.80 -8.58
CA TYR A 181 0.56 -10.94 -9.96
C TYR A 181 1.88 -11.70 -10.05
N ALA A 182 2.90 -11.30 -9.28
CA ALA A 182 4.21 -11.92 -9.29
C ALA A 182 4.18 -13.38 -8.79
N ASN A 183 3.34 -13.69 -7.80
CA ASN A 183 3.11 -15.06 -7.34
C ASN A 183 2.60 -15.94 -8.48
N SER A 184 1.58 -15.48 -9.21
CA SER A 184 1.01 -16.21 -10.35
C SER A 184 2.01 -16.40 -11.51
N ARG A 185 3.09 -15.61 -11.55
CA ARG A 185 4.20 -15.72 -12.52
C ARG A 185 5.42 -16.46 -11.98
N GLY A 186 5.44 -16.82 -10.69
CA GLY A 186 6.58 -17.46 -10.04
C GLY A 186 7.80 -16.57 -9.87
N THR A 187 7.63 -15.23 -9.87
CA THR A 187 8.76 -14.27 -9.88
C THR A 187 9.08 -13.64 -8.53
N LEU A 188 8.37 -14.01 -7.46
CA LEU A 188 8.60 -13.45 -6.11
C LEU A 188 10.04 -13.66 -5.60
N GLU A 189 10.55 -14.89 -5.70
CA GLU A 189 11.91 -15.22 -5.23
C GLU A 189 12.99 -14.54 -6.06
N ASP A 190 12.75 -14.44 -7.38
CA ASP A 190 13.60 -13.72 -8.33
C ASP A 190 13.76 -12.25 -7.96
N MET A 191 12.70 -11.65 -7.42
CA MET A 191 12.68 -10.29 -6.88
C MET A 191 13.16 -10.18 -5.43
N GLY A 192 13.80 -11.24 -4.92
CA GLY A 192 14.38 -11.27 -3.58
C GLY A 192 13.38 -11.46 -2.44
N MET A 193 12.11 -11.72 -2.73
CA MET A 193 11.06 -11.93 -1.72
C MET A 193 10.87 -13.43 -1.43
N ARG A 194 11.14 -13.83 -0.18
CA ARG A 194 11.00 -15.20 0.35
C ARG A 194 9.95 -15.21 1.45
N LEU A 195 8.69 -15.35 1.03
CA LEU A 195 7.56 -15.44 1.94
C LEU A 195 7.50 -16.83 2.61
N THR A 196 6.93 -16.90 3.81
CA THR A 196 6.69 -18.19 4.47
C THR A 196 5.54 -18.93 3.78
N ALA A 197 5.49 -20.26 3.90
CA ALA A 197 4.36 -21.06 3.39
C ALA A 197 3.00 -20.46 3.76
N SER A 198 2.78 -20.12 5.04
CA SER A 198 1.53 -19.49 5.49
C SER A 198 1.20 -18.15 4.82
N GLN A 199 2.19 -17.39 4.36
CA GLN A 199 1.95 -16.12 3.63
C GLN A 199 1.68 -16.39 2.14
N ILE A 200 2.25 -17.46 1.59
CA ILE A 200 1.92 -17.94 0.24
C ILE A 200 0.50 -18.49 0.23
N ASP A 201 0.10 -19.24 1.26
CA ASP A 201 -1.27 -19.74 1.43
C ASP A 201 -2.26 -18.56 1.42
N ASP A 202 -1.99 -17.47 2.15
CA ASP A 202 -2.84 -16.27 2.11
C ASP A 202 -2.95 -15.67 0.70
N ILE A 203 -1.86 -15.66 -0.08
CA ILE A 203 -1.88 -15.17 -1.47
C ILE A 203 -2.70 -16.10 -2.37
N LEU A 204 -2.60 -17.41 -2.17
CA LEU A 204 -3.41 -18.39 -2.89
C LEU A 204 -4.90 -18.27 -2.53
N ASP A 205 -5.23 -18.00 -1.27
CA ASP A 205 -6.59 -17.72 -0.84
C ASP A 205 -7.14 -16.45 -1.51
N ILE A 206 -6.33 -15.37 -1.61
CA ILE A 206 -6.70 -14.18 -2.39
C ILE A 206 -7.00 -14.57 -3.85
N GLU A 207 -6.12 -15.33 -4.50
CA GLU A 207 -6.32 -15.76 -5.88
C GLU A 207 -7.60 -16.59 -6.04
N GLN A 208 -7.87 -17.51 -5.11
CA GLN A 208 -9.05 -18.35 -5.10
C GLN A 208 -10.34 -17.53 -4.94
N GLU A 209 -10.36 -16.56 -4.02
CA GLU A 209 -11.55 -15.73 -3.77
C GLU A 209 -11.82 -14.79 -4.95
N ILE A 210 -10.79 -14.28 -5.62
CA ILE A 210 -10.94 -13.49 -6.85
C ILE A 210 -11.70 -14.28 -7.94
N TRP A 211 -11.42 -15.59 -8.08
CA TRP A 211 -12.11 -16.44 -9.07
C TRP A 211 -13.61 -16.62 -8.78
N GLN A 212 -14.03 -16.43 -7.53
CA GLN A 212 -15.42 -16.59 -7.11
C GLN A 212 -16.26 -15.31 -7.32
N VAL A 213 -15.62 -14.17 -7.56
CA VAL A 213 -16.32 -12.88 -7.72
C VAL A 213 -17.06 -12.81 -9.05
N ASP A 214 -18.40 -12.74 -8.98
CA ASP A 214 -19.26 -12.48 -10.14
C ASP A 214 -19.51 -10.98 -10.31
N LEU A 215 -18.63 -10.32 -11.07
CA LEU A 215 -18.76 -8.90 -11.41
C LEU A 215 -20.08 -8.57 -12.14
N LYS A 216 -20.67 -9.52 -12.89
CA LYS A 216 -21.95 -9.28 -13.57
C LYS A 216 -23.10 -9.28 -12.58
N ALA A 217 -23.07 -10.16 -11.58
CA ALA A 217 -24.06 -10.16 -10.51
C ALA A 217 -24.00 -8.87 -9.69
N ILE A 218 -22.79 -8.46 -9.28
CA ILE A 218 -22.57 -7.21 -8.52
C ILE A 218 -23.12 -6.00 -9.31
N ALA A 219 -22.73 -5.88 -10.58
CA ALA A 219 -23.20 -4.79 -11.44
C ALA A 219 -24.72 -4.78 -11.64
N ARG A 220 -25.36 -5.96 -11.77
CA ARG A 220 -26.82 -6.07 -11.92
C ARG A 220 -27.58 -5.67 -10.66
N ARG A 221 -27.06 -6.05 -9.49
CA ARG A 221 -27.72 -5.79 -8.20
C ARG A 221 -27.46 -4.38 -7.67
N ARG A 222 -26.50 -3.65 -8.26
CA ARG A 222 -26.00 -2.36 -7.76
C ARG A 222 -25.58 -2.45 -6.29
N GLU A 223 -25.13 -3.63 -5.87
CA GLU A 223 -24.65 -3.87 -4.52
C GLU A 223 -23.29 -3.16 -4.37
N LYS A 224 -23.11 -2.45 -3.25
CA LYS A 224 -21.82 -1.84 -2.87
C LYS A 224 -20.86 -2.86 -2.24
N GLY A 225 -21.20 -4.16 -2.28
CA GLY A 225 -20.48 -5.27 -1.67
C GLY A 225 -20.29 -6.43 -2.65
N GLY A 226 -19.83 -7.57 -2.15
CA GLY A 226 -19.47 -8.76 -2.94
C GLY A 226 -17.97 -8.97 -3.12
N PHE A 227 -17.15 -8.24 -2.37
CA PHE A 227 -15.69 -8.35 -2.35
C PHE A 227 -15.15 -8.72 -0.95
N GLU A 228 -16.03 -8.90 0.03
CA GLU A 228 -15.68 -9.10 1.44
C GLU A 228 -14.83 -10.37 1.62
N TYR A 229 -15.14 -11.42 0.85
CA TYR A 229 -14.37 -12.67 0.87
C TYR A 229 -12.96 -12.51 0.30
N VAL A 230 -12.73 -11.56 -0.61
CA VAL A 230 -11.39 -11.22 -1.10
C VAL A 230 -10.63 -10.39 -0.05
N TRP A 231 -11.33 -9.53 0.68
CA TRP A 231 -10.73 -8.71 1.73
C TRP A 231 -10.20 -9.53 2.91
N VAL A 232 -10.88 -10.59 3.33
CA VAL A 232 -10.45 -11.44 4.46
C VAL A 232 -9.01 -11.93 4.33
N PRO A 233 -8.61 -12.66 3.27
CA PRO A 233 -7.24 -13.15 3.13
C PRO A 233 -6.24 -12.01 2.85
N ILE A 234 -6.65 -10.91 2.23
CA ILE A 234 -5.84 -9.68 2.14
C ILE A 234 -5.51 -9.18 3.55
N HIS A 235 -6.52 -8.98 4.39
CA HIS A 235 -6.36 -8.48 5.74
C HIS A 235 -5.49 -9.42 6.58
N GLU A 236 -5.66 -10.74 6.47
CA GLU A 236 -4.81 -11.72 7.16
C GLU A 236 -3.34 -11.63 6.74
N LEU A 237 -3.06 -11.54 5.44
CA LEU A 237 -1.70 -11.36 4.90
C LEU A 237 -1.04 -10.11 5.49
N LEU A 238 -1.77 -8.99 5.51
CA LEU A 238 -1.26 -7.71 6.02
C LEU A 238 -1.06 -7.75 7.54
N MET A 239 -2.02 -8.27 8.31
CA MET A 239 -1.89 -8.39 9.77
C MET A 239 -0.72 -9.30 10.16
N LYS A 240 -0.50 -10.41 9.43
CA LYS A 240 0.69 -11.27 9.59
C LYS A 240 1.97 -10.50 9.28
N ALA A 241 1.99 -9.68 8.24
CA ALA A 241 3.15 -8.84 7.93
C ALA A 241 3.44 -7.80 9.03
N LEU A 242 2.41 -7.18 9.62
CA LEU A 242 2.57 -6.19 10.68
C LEU A 242 3.22 -6.78 11.95
N LYS A 243 2.75 -7.93 12.42
CA LYS A 243 3.28 -8.56 13.66
C LYS A 243 4.57 -9.35 13.48
N LYS A 244 5.05 -9.56 12.25
CA LYS A 244 6.17 -10.48 11.99
C LYS A 244 7.45 -9.98 12.69
N PRO A 245 8.02 -10.76 13.63
CA PRO A 245 9.27 -10.38 14.28
C PRO A 245 10.44 -10.55 13.32
N LYS A 246 11.53 -9.79 13.55
CA LYS A 246 12.75 -9.85 12.72
C LYS A 246 12.43 -9.71 11.22
N SER A 247 11.52 -8.78 10.92
CA SER A 247 11.14 -8.45 9.56
C SER A 247 12.35 -7.91 8.80
N THR A 248 12.45 -8.28 7.53
CA THR A 248 13.45 -7.83 6.55
C THR A 248 12.74 -7.70 5.21
N PRO A 249 13.28 -6.96 4.24
CA PRO A 249 12.73 -6.95 2.89
C PRO A 249 12.59 -8.35 2.28
N ARG A 250 13.49 -9.28 2.63
CA ARG A 250 13.45 -10.64 2.09
C ARG A 250 12.32 -11.50 2.65
N ASN A 251 11.72 -11.17 3.79
CA ASN A 251 10.72 -12.04 4.44
C ASN A 251 9.42 -11.34 4.84
N ASN A 252 9.27 -10.05 4.53
CA ASN A 252 8.11 -9.27 4.90
C ASN A 252 7.68 -8.38 3.72
N PRO A 253 6.43 -8.53 3.21
CA PRO A 253 5.98 -7.82 2.03
C PRO A 253 5.95 -6.29 2.22
N LEU A 254 5.67 -5.80 3.43
CA LEU A 254 5.63 -4.35 3.71
C LEU A 254 7.03 -3.74 3.68
N VAL A 255 7.99 -4.42 4.32
CA VAL A 255 9.38 -3.94 4.35
C VAL A 255 9.99 -4.03 2.95
N TRP A 256 9.66 -5.08 2.20
CA TRP A 256 10.06 -5.21 0.79
C TRP A 256 9.53 -4.07 -0.06
N TRP A 257 8.25 -3.75 0.08
CA TRP A 257 7.61 -2.71 -0.73
C TRP A 257 8.23 -1.34 -0.48
N ILE A 258 8.47 -0.99 0.78
CA ILE A 258 9.14 0.26 1.11
C ILE A 258 10.58 0.26 0.62
N ALA A 259 11.31 -0.87 0.65
CA ALA A 259 12.65 -0.94 0.07
C ALA A 259 12.65 -0.72 -1.46
N VAL A 260 11.68 -1.28 -2.17
CA VAL A 260 11.47 -1.04 -3.61
C VAL A 260 11.20 0.44 -3.90
N LEU A 261 10.26 1.03 -3.15
CA LEU A 261 9.92 2.44 -3.29
C LEU A 261 11.10 3.36 -2.92
N CYS A 262 11.88 2.99 -1.90
CA CYS A 262 13.06 3.70 -1.44
C CYS A 262 14.18 3.65 -2.50
N ARG A 263 14.53 2.46 -3.01
CA ARG A 263 15.53 2.30 -4.09
C ARG A 263 15.13 3.09 -5.33
N SER A 264 13.87 3.01 -5.74
CA SER A 264 13.37 3.78 -6.88
C SER A 264 13.47 5.29 -6.62
N ALA A 265 13.17 5.78 -5.41
CA ALA A 265 13.19 7.21 -5.11
C ALA A 265 14.59 7.84 -5.18
N ILE A 266 15.64 7.04 -4.98
CA ILE A 266 17.04 7.50 -4.97
C ILE A 266 17.79 7.25 -6.30
N SER A 267 17.14 6.64 -7.31
CA SER A 267 17.80 6.20 -8.56
C SER A 267 18.06 7.32 -9.59
N ASP A 268 17.68 8.57 -9.32
CA ASP A 268 17.78 9.68 -10.30
C ASP A 268 19.18 10.28 -10.50
N ASP A 269 20.18 10.00 -9.66
CA ASP A 269 21.48 10.71 -9.70
C ASP A 269 22.68 9.74 -9.78
N ASP A 270 22.46 8.43 -9.96
CA ASP A 270 23.60 7.52 -10.09
C ASP A 270 24.22 7.59 -11.53
N ASP A 271 23.64 8.40 -12.43
CA ASP A 271 24.08 8.61 -13.84
C ASP A 271 24.71 10.02 -14.11
N ASP A 272 24.76 10.94 -13.13
CA ASP A 272 25.21 12.34 -13.32
C ASP A 272 26.73 12.59 -13.06
N ASP A 273 27.53 11.55 -12.79
CA ASP A 273 28.97 11.70 -12.50
C ASP A 273 29.88 11.53 -13.74
N ASP A 274 29.33 11.32 -14.94
CA ASP A 274 30.08 11.30 -16.19
C ASP A 274 29.88 12.63 -16.96
N ASP A 275 30.84 13.55 -16.80
CA ASP A 275 31.01 14.81 -17.55
C ASP A 275 31.26 14.59 -19.07
N ASP A 276 30.36 13.92 -19.79
CA ASP A 276 30.40 13.83 -21.26
C ASP A 276 29.25 14.65 -21.88
N ASP A 277 29.62 15.83 -22.38
CA ASP A 277 28.79 16.85 -23.09
C ASP A 277 28.21 16.33 -24.44
N ASP A 278 27.48 15.20 -24.46
CA ASP A 278 26.70 14.77 -25.63
C ASP A 278 25.18 14.96 -25.37
N ASP A 279 24.67 16.10 -25.86
CA ASP A 279 23.30 16.66 -25.78
C ASP A 279 22.15 15.77 -26.38
N ASP A 280 22.22 14.44 -26.33
CA ASP A 280 21.15 13.54 -26.80
C ASP A 280 20.80 12.40 -25.82
N ASP A 281 21.24 12.46 -24.56
CA ASP A 281 20.92 11.43 -23.57
C ASP A 281 19.50 11.56 -23.01
N ASP A 282 18.62 10.80 -23.65
CA ASP A 282 17.30 10.38 -23.21
C ASP A 282 17.37 9.71 -21.82
N ASP A 283 17.36 10.49 -20.74
CA ASP A 283 17.20 10.03 -19.36
C ASP A 283 16.04 9.03 -19.24
N VAL A 284 16.35 7.74 -19.13
CA VAL A 284 15.36 6.72 -18.77
C VAL A 284 15.07 6.91 -17.29
N ASN A 285 14.10 7.76 -17.00
CA ASN A 285 13.68 8.04 -15.63
C ASN A 285 13.41 6.74 -14.85
N ASP A 286 14.36 6.35 -13.99
CA ASP A 286 14.39 5.10 -13.24
C ASP A 286 13.59 5.20 -11.91
N ASP A 287 13.05 6.39 -11.60
CA ASP A 287 12.15 6.62 -10.46
C ASP A 287 10.76 6.03 -10.65
N PHE A 288 10.48 5.32 -11.75
CA PHE A 288 9.11 5.18 -12.21
C PHE A 288 8.19 4.35 -11.27
N ILE A 289 8.77 3.61 -10.33
CA ILE A 289 8.02 2.91 -9.30
C ILE A 289 7.64 3.88 -8.15
N SER A 290 8.55 4.78 -7.77
CA SER A 290 8.40 5.75 -6.68
C SER A 290 7.75 7.09 -7.05
N ARG A 291 7.91 7.56 -8.28
CA ARG A 291 7.37 8.85 -8.78
C ARG A 291 6.76 8.72 -10.18
N GLY A 292 6.93 7.56 -10.80
CA GLY A 292 6.75 7.40 -12.23
C GLY A 292 5.40 7.67 -12.82
N ARG A 293 5.53 8.15 -14.05
CA ARG A 293 4.49 8.17 -15.07
C ARG A 293 4.58 6.84 -15.81
N PHE A 294 3.49 6.10 -15.81
CA PHE A 294 3.30 4.98 -16.72
C PHE A 294 2.04 5.28 -17.54
N TYR A 295 2.06 4.98 -18.83
CA TYR A 295 0.96 5.23 -19.74
C TYR A 295 -0.31 4.67 -19.13
N LYS A 296 -1.30 5.53 -18.87
CA LYS A 296 -2.54 5.12 -18.21
C LYS A 296 -2.30 4.27 -16.96
N ASN A 297 -1.37 4.71 -16.11
CA ASN A 297 -1.07 4.02 -14.87
C ASN A 297 -2.40 3.74 -14.14
N PRO A 298 -2.75 2.48 -13.93
CA PRO A 298 -4.00 2.13 -13.27
C PRO A 298 -4.01 2.49 -11.78
N MET A 299 -2.86 2.89 -11.24
CA MET A 299 -2.66 3.27 -9.86
C MET A 299 -2.21 4.74 -9.79
N PRO A 300 -2.95 5.65 -9.14
CA PRO A 300 -2.48 7.02 -8.95
C PRO A 300 -1.25 7.02 -8.04
N MET A 301 -0.15 7.58 -8.55
CA MET A 301 1.17 7.58 -7.93
C MET A 301 1.70 9.00 -7.71
N ASP A 302 0.84 10.02 -7.81
CA ASP A 302 1.15 11.44 -7.61
C ASP A 302 1.28 11.82 -6.13
N ILE A 303 2.08 11.03 -5.42
CA ILE A 303 2.46 11.23 -4.04
C ILE A 303 3.93 10.87 -3.88
N ASP A 304 4.64 11.69 -3.10
CA ASP A 304 6.07 11.58 -2.89
C ASP A 304 6.38 10.37 -2.00
N PHE A 305 7.65 9.99 -1.92
CA PHE A 305 8.04 8.82 -1.13
C PHE A 305 7.62 8.94 0.34
N ARG A 306 7.68 10.14 0.92
CA ARG A 306 7.22 10.39 2.29
C ARG A 306 5.73 10.11 2.45
N GLY A 307 4.89 10.63 1.57
CA GLY A 307 3.45 10.38 1.62
C GLY A 307 3.10 8.91 1.41
N ARG A 308 3.91 8.15 0.64
CA ARG A 308 3.76 6.70 0.50
C ARG A 308 4.07 5.95 1.79
N LEU A 309 5.12 6.37 2.49
CA LEU A 309 5.47 5.84 3.80
C LEU A 309 4.39 6.17 4.83
N GLU A 310 3.89 7.40 4.83
CA GLU A 310 2.76 7.84 5.66
C GLU A 310 1.50 6.99 5.37
N ALA A 311 1.21 6.67 4.10
CA ALA A 311 0.09 5.81 3.73
C ALA A 311 0.17 4.42 4.35
N ILE A 312 1.36 3.82 4.42
CA ILE A 312 1.55 2.52 5.10
C ILE A 312 1.35 2.68 6.61
N LEU A 313 1.92 3.71 7.24
CA LEU A 313 1.77 3.91 8.68
C LEU A 313 0.31 4.19 9.07
N HIS A 314 -0.38 5.00 8.27
CA HIS A 314 -1.76 5.42 8.46
C HIS A 314 -2.73 4.24 8.43
N TYR A 315 -2.75 3.48 7.33
CA TYR A 315 -3.69 2.37 7.20
C TYR A 315 -3.35 1.18 8.10
N SER A 316 -2.09 1.05 8.53
CA SER A 316 -1.75 0.10 9.58
C SER A 316 -2.52 0.38 10.87
N LYS A 317 -2.68 1.66 11.26
CA LYS A 317 -3.49 2.06 12.43
C LYS A 317 -4.97 1.75 12.24
N VAL A 318 -5.52 2.07 11.06
CA VAL A 318 -6.93 1.78 10.72
C VAL A 318 -7.22 0.28 10.82
N MET A 319 -6.37 -0.55 10.22
CA MET A 319 -6.52 -2.02 10.28
C MET A 319 -6.35 -2.55 11.70
N VAL A 320 -5.38 -2.05 12.46
CA VAL A 320 -5.15 -2.49 13.85
C VAL A 320 -6.32 -2.13 14.75
N LEU A 321 -6.93 -0.95 14.59
CA LEU A 321 -8.13 -0.57 15.34
C LEU A 321 -9.28 -1.54 15.06
N HIS A 322 -9.52 -1.83 13.78
CA HIS A 322 -10.56 -2.79 13.37
C HIS A 322 -10.27 -4.21 13.87
N HIS A 323 -9.03 -4.68 13.70
CA HIS A 323 -8.58 -5.99 14.15
C HIS A 323 -8.75 -6.16 15.66
N SER A 324 -8.37 -5.15 16.45
CA SER A 324 -8.49 -5.19 17.91
C SER A 324 -9.93 -5.45 18.33
N PHE A 325 -10.90 -4.74 17.72
CA PHE A 325 -12.31 -4.99 18.00
C PHE A 325 -12.78 -6.41 17.63
N LEU A 326 -12.31 -6.95 16.50
CA LEU A 326 -12.68 -8.30 16.05
C LEU A 326 -12.07 -9.40 16.92
N THR A 327 -10.88 -9.20 17.46
CA THR A 327 -10.16 -10.21 18.26
C THR A 327 -10.31 -10.02 19.76
N TRP A 328 -11.00 -8.96 20.19
CA TRP A 328 -11.19 -8.65 21.60
C TRP A 328 -11.93 -9.79 22.31
N SER A 329 -11.21 -10.50 23.17
CA SER A 329 -11.74 -11.65 23.92
C SER A 329 -12.54 -11.19 25.13
N ALA A 330 -13.75 -10.68 24.88
CA ALA A 330 -14.65 -10.17 25.92
C ALA A 330 -15.99 -10.91 25.98
N PRO A 331 -16.71 -10.81 27.13
CA PRO A 331 -18.10 -11.24 27.24
C PRO A 331 -18.99 -10.63 26.15
N SER A 332 -19.96 -11.40 25.63
CA SER A 332 -20.81 -10.95 24.51
C SER A 332 -21.64 -9.71 24.84
N ASP A 333 -22.05 -9.54 26.10
CA ASP A 333 -22.74 -8.35 26.59
C ASP A 333 -21.86 -7.10 26.55
N TRP A 334 -20.55 -7.23 26.82
CA TRP A 334 -19.58 -6.14 26.69
C TRP A 334 -19.42 -5.73 25.23
N VAL A 335 -19.27 -6.70 24.32
CA VAL A 335 -19.19 -6.45 22.88
C VAL A 335 -20.44 -5.72 22.39
N MET A 336 -21.63 -6.17 22.78
CA MET A 336 -22.89 -5.51 22.43
C MET A 336 -22.98 -4.09 22.99
N GLN A 337 -22.55 -3.86 24.24
CA GLN A 337 -22.55 -2.53 24.86
C GLN A 337 -21.67 -1.55 24.07
N VAL A 338 -20.43 -1.95 23.78
CA VAL A 338 -19.49 -1.14 23.00
C VAL A 338 -20.04 -0.88 21.61
N GLN A 339 -20.48 -1.92 20.90
CA GLN A 339 -21.00 -1.80 19.54
C GLN A 339 -22.22 -0.88 19.47
N SER A 340 -23.17 -1.04 20.40
CA SER A 340 -24.34 -0.16 20.50
C SER A 340 -23.93 1.28 20.72
N ARG A 341 -22.88 1.53 21.50
CA ARG A 341 -22.40 2.88 21.80
C ARG A 341 -21.67 3.50 20.61
N LEU A 342 -20.80 2.77 19.92
CA LEU A 342 -20.17 3.20 18.66
C LEU A 342 -21.24 3.58 17.63
N ASN A 343 -22.32 2.79 17.53
CA ASN A 343 -23.41 3.03 16.59
C ASN A 343 -24.25 4.29 16.89
N MET A 344 -24.17 4.86 18.10
CA MET A 344 -24.83 6.12 18.45
C MET A 344 -24.02 7.36 18.03
N VAL A 345 -22.73 7.21 17.67
CA VAL A 345 -21.89 8.32 17.23
C VAL A 345 -22.21 8.64 15.77
N SER A 346 -22.77 9.83 15.52
CA SER A 346 -23.01 10.29 14.14
C SER A 346 -21.69 10.66 13.47
N ILE A 347 -21.53 10.16 12.25
CA ILE A 347 -20.42 10.47 11.34
C ILE A 347 -20.90 11.20 10.09
N ASP A 348 -22.12 11.77 10.11
CA ASP A 348 -22.72 12.40 8.92
C ASP A 348 -21.88 13.56 8.37
N TRP A 349 -21.08 14.19 9.25
CA TRP A 349 -20.16 15.27 8.90
C TRP A 349 -19.09 14.86 7.89
N ILE A 350 -18.72 13.57 7.81
CA ILE A 350 -17.66 13.12 6.88
C ILE A 350 -18.06 13.36 5.42
N ASN A 351 -19.35 13.44 5.12
CA ASN A 351 -19.87 13.67 3.76
C ASN A 351 -20.16 15.17 3.49
N ASN A 352 -19.92 16.06 4.45
CA ASN A 352 -20.22 17.48 4.29
C ASN A 352 -19.05 18.22 3.61
N GLU A 353 -19.14 18.45 2.30
CA GLU A 353 -18.10 19.13 1.50
C GLU A 353 -17.73 20.54 1.99
N ARG A 354 -18.63 21.22 2.72
CA ARG A 354 -18.41 22.57 3.26
C ARG A 354 -18.24 22.57 4.78
N GLY A 355 -18.15 21.40 5.39
CA GLY A 355 -18.04 21.22 6.83
C GLY A 355 -16.60 21.40 7.33
N SER A 356 -16.46 21.28 8.63
CA SER A 356 -15.17 21.06 9.29
C SER A 356 -15.29 19.84 10.19
N ARG A 357 -14.15 19.21 10.51
CA ARG A 357 -14.12 18.15 11.52
C ARG A 357 -14.60 18.75 12.86
N PRO A 358 -15.57 18.12 13.55
CA PRO A 358 -16.01 18.59 14.85
C PRO A 358 -14.84 18.63 15.87
N ALA A 359 -14.73 19.72 16.65
CA ALA A 359 -13.65 19.92 17.62
C ALA A 359 -13.67 18.93 18.81
N GLY A 360 -14.78 18.23 19.00
CA GLY A 360 -14.89 17.04 19.83
C GLY A 360 -15.95 16.15 19.19
N LEU A 361 -15.63 14.88 18.94
CA LEU A 361 -16.63 13.96 18.38
C LEU A 361 -17.77 13.84 19.41
N PRO A 362 -19.03 13.70 18.96
CA PRO A 362 -20.14 13.43 19.87
C PRO A 362 -19.85 12.15 20.68
N GLY A 363 -19.43 12.29 21.94
CA GLY A 363 -18.96 11.17 22.77
C GLY A 363 -17.46 11.13 23.08
N ASP A 364 -16.69 12.17 22.80
CA ASP A 364 -15.35 12.30 23.38
C ASP A 364 -15.47 12.70 24.86
N GLY A 365 -15.28 11.72 25.76
CA GLY A 365 -15.36 11.91 27.20
C GLY A 365 -16.76 11.74 27.78
N GLY A 366 -16.83 11.15 28.97
CA GLY A 366 -18.07 10.89 29.71
C GLY A 366 -18.07 9.51 30.39
N PRO A 367 -18.88 9.32 31.44
CA PRO A 367 -18.83 8.13 32.30
C PRO A 367 -19.13 6.83 31.57
N VAL A 368 -19.77 6.90 30.39
CA VAL A 368 -20.04 5.72 29.55
C VAL A 368 -18.77 5.10 28.95
N TYR A 369 -17.68 5.86 28.80
CA TYR A 369 -16.39 5.34 28.32
C TYR A 369 -15.46 4.92 29.46
N GLU A 370 -15.93 5.05 30.70
CA GLU A 370 -15.25 4.63 31.93
C GLU A 370 -15.77 3.28 32.44
N THR A 371 -16.67 2.62 31.69
CA THR A 371 -17.14 1.26 32.05
C THR A 371 -16.03 0.24 31.88
N GLU A 372 -16.11 -0.87 32.63
CA GLU A 372 -15.14 -1.97 32.54
C GLU A 372 -14.98 -2.50 31.10
N ALA A 373 -16.08 -2.57 30.33
CA ALA A 373 -16.05 -2.98 28.93
C ALA A 373 -15.19 -2.03 28.08
N TRP A 374 -15.36 -0.72 28.22
CA TRP A 374 -14.59 0.26 27.46
C TRP A 374 -13.12 0.29 27.88
N LEU A 375 -12.85 0.26 29.18
CA LEU A 375 -11.48 0.23 29.69
C LEU A 375 -10.73 -1.03 29.22
N SER A 376 -11.42 -2.18 29.22
CA SER A 376 -10.87 -3.44 28.71
C SER A 376 -10.58 -3.36 27.21
N LEU A 377 -11.50 -2.84 26.40
CA LEU A 377 -11.27 -2.69 24.96
C LEU A 377 -10.15 -1.70 24.64
N VAL A 378 -10.07 -0.56 25.34
CA VAL A 378 -8.97 0.40 25.13
C VAL A 378 -7.63 -0.22 25.52
N ALA A 379 -7.57 -1.02 26.59
CA ALA A 379 -6.37 -1.76 26.95
C ALA A 379 -5.99 -2.79 25.86
N ASP A 380 -6.95 -3.51 25.30
CA ASP A 380 -6.74 -4.44 24.19
C ASP A 380 -6.20 -3.73 22.93
N ILE A 381 -6.77 -2.57 22.57
CA ILE A 381 -6.29 -1.73 21.47
C ILE A 381 -4.85 -1.28 21.74
N HIS A 382 -4.53 -0.88 22.97
CA HIS A 382 -3.17 -0.48 23.33
C HIS A 382 -2.17 -1.64 23.23
N GLU A 383 -2.56 -2.83 23.69
CA GLU A 383 -1.75 -4.04 23.54
C GLU A 383 -1.52 -4.38 22.06
N ASN A 384 -2.59 -4.40 21.26
CA ASN A 384 -2.52 -4.65 19.82
C ASN A 384 -1.70 -3.57 19.10
N ALA A 385 -1.83 -2.30 19.46
CA ALA A 385 -0.99 -1.23 18.94
C ALA A 385 0.50 -1.51 19.23
N SER A 386 0.85 -1.95 20.44
CA SER A 386 2.23 -2.32 20.76
C SER A 386 2.74 -3.51 19.91
N VAL A 387 1.88 -4.50 19.66
CA VAL A 387 2.23 -5.71 18.90
C VAL A 387 2.39 -5.43 17.41
N TYR A 388 1.44 -4.72 16.81
CA TYR A 388 1.31 -4.56 15.36
C TYR A 388 1.92 -3.26 14.83
N LEU A 389 1.92 -2.20 15.65
CA LEU A 389 2.38 -0.87 15.27
C LEU A 389 3.76 -0.58 15.86
N GLY A 390 4.70 -1.50 15.77
CA GLY A 390 6.12 -1.17 15.97
C GLY A 390 6.62 -1.05 17.41
N GLY A 391 5.86 -1.49 18.42
CA GLY A 391 6.32 -1.50 19.83
C GLY A 391 7.47 -2.48 20.10
N LYS A 392 7.66 -3.48 19.22
CA LYS A 392 8.81 -4.39 19.26
C LYS A 392 9.83 -4.04 18.18
N GLN A 393 11.10 -3.98 18.57
CA GLN A 393 12.21 -3.77 17.63
C GLN A 393 12.22 -4.80 16.50
N LYS A 394 12.67 -4.38 15.32
CA LYS A 394 12.78 -5.20 14.11
C LYS A 394 11.45 -5.79 13.59
N THR A 395 10.30 -5.30 14.05
CA THR A 395 9.01 -5.51 13.34
C THR A 395 8.95 -4.61 12.09
N ALA A 396 7.99 -4.86 11.19
CA ALA A 396 7.86 -4.06 9.96
C ALA A 396 7.66 -2.57 10.29
N ILE A 397 6.63 -2.24 11.05
CA ILE A 397 6.29 -0.85 11.38
C ILE A 397 7.42 -0.15 12.16
N HIS A 398 8.11 -0.85 13.05
CA HIS A 398 9.27 -0.28 13.74
C HIS A 398 10.35 0.18 12.75
N ARG A 399 10.67 -0.63 11.74
CA ARG A 399 11.67 -0.27 10.72
C ARG A 399 11.21 0.86 9.81
N LEU A 400 9.92 0.87 9.47
CA LEU A 400 9.32 1.93 8.66
C LEU A 400 9.30 3.26 9.40
N ARG A 401 9.09 3.26 10.72
CA ARG A 401 9.19 4.47 11.54
C ARG A 401 10.62 4.99 11.68
N ILE A 402 11.62 4.12 11.77
CA ILE A 402 13.03 4.56 11.74
C ILE A 402 13.29 5.36 10.46
N LEU A 403 12.85 4.85 9.29
CA LEU A 403 12.97 5.58 8.04
C LEU A 403 12.18 6.89 8.06
N ALA A 404 10.91 6.84 8.49
CA ALA A 404 10.04 8.02 8.52
C ALA A 404 10.60 9.14 9.41
N ASN A 405 11.23 8.78 10.53
CA ASN A 405 11.83 9.74 11.45
C ASN A 405 13.19 10.28 10.97
N ALA A 406 13.90 9.53 10.12
CA ALA A 406 15.16 9.98 9.54
C ALA A 406 14.96 10.96 8.38
N MET A 407 13.77 10.96 7.75
CA MET A 407 13.38 11.92 6.71
C MET A 407 12.82 13.21 7.33
N GLN A 408 13.28 14.40 6.87
CA GLN A 408 13.02 15.71 7.50
C GLN A 408 11.97 16.57 6.83
#